data_AF-A0A959SRV6-F1
#
_entry.id   AF-A0A959SRV6-F1
#
_cell.length_a   1.000
_cell.length_b   1.000
_cell.length_c   1.000
_cell.angle_alpha   90.00
_cell.angle_beta   90.00
_cell.angle_gamma   90.00
#
_symmetry.space_group_name_H-M   'P 1'
#
loop_
_entity.id
_entity.type
_entity.pdbx_description
1 polymer ?
#
loop_
_entity_poly.entity_id
_entity_poly.type
_entity_poly.pdbx_seq_one_letter_code
_entity_poly.pdbx_strand_id
1 'polypeptide(L)'
;GLTVWVSTDFTGDAATATWTQVTGATIAGQADADDAWIASGSIALANFLPPGYSGNFVIAFKYQGDAANATTFRVDNIQVN
;
A
#
# COMPACT_ATOMS: atom_id res chain seq x y z
N GLY A 1 3.99 -5.09 9.91
CA GLY A 1 4.12 -3.71 9.41
C GLY A 1 3.08 -3.43 8.34
N LEU A 2 3.00 -2.17 7.88
CA LEU A 2 2.13 -1.75 6.78
C LEU A 2 2.81 -2.01 5.42
N THR A 3 2.04 -2.49 4.46
CA THR A 3 2.45 -2.70 3.06
C THR A 3 1.36 -2.21 2.11
N VAL A 4 1.75 -1.89 0.88
CA VAL A 4 0.83 -1.41 -0.17
C VAL A 4 0.82 -2.41 -1.32
N TRP A 5 -0.35 -2.66 -1.90
CA TRP A 5 -0.57 -3.66 -2.94
C TRP A 5 -1.50 -3.11 -4.01
N VAL A 6 -1.38 -3.62 -5.25
CA VAL A 6 -2.35 -3.37 -6.32
C VAL A 6 -2.96 -4.67 -6.82
N SER A 7 -4.21 -4.61 -7.25
CA SER A 7 -4.91 -5.69 -7.95
C SER A 7 -5.70 -5.12 -9.12
N THR A 8 -5.77 -5.88 -10.21
CA THR A 8 -6.57 -5.58 -11.41
C THR A 8 -7.80 -6.48 -11.54
N ASP A 9 -7.97 -7.44 -10.63
CA ASP A 9 -9.02 -8.47 -10.63
C ASP A 9 -9.86 -8.48 -9.34
N PHE A 10 -9.66 -7.50 -8.45
CA PHE A 10 -10.44 -7.36 -7.23
C PHE A 10 -11.93 -7.12 -7.52
N THR A 11 -12.79 -7.93 -6.92
CA THR A 11 -14.25 -7.89 -7.12
C THR A 11 -15.05 -7.80 -5.81
N GLY A 12 -14.38 -7.47 -4.70
CA GLY A 12 -15.03 -7.28 -3.39
C GLY A 12 -14.50 -8.21 -2.29
N ASP A 13 -13.82 -9.30 -2.65
CA ASP A 13 -13.14 -10.19 -1.71
C ASP A 13 -11.61 -10.11 -1.90
N ALA A 14 -10.91 -9.68 -0.86
CA ALA A 14 -9.47 -9.51 -0.89
C ALA A 14 -8.70 -10.83 -0.86
N ALA A 15 -9.31 -11.92 -0.38
CA ALA A 15 -8.67 -13.23 -0.28
C ALA A 15 -8.58 -13.97 -1.62
N THR A 16 -9.42 -13.59 -2.59
CA THR A 16 -9.51 -14.25 -3.91
C THR A 16 -8.86 -13.46 -5.03
N ALA A 17 -8.54 -12.19 -4.81
CA ALA A 17 -7.87 -11.32 -5.77
C ALA A 17 -6.37 -11.63 -5.90
N THR A 18 -5.81 -11.32 -7.06
CA THR A 18 -4.37 -11.38 -7.32
C THR A 18 -3.73 -10.05 -6.96
N TRP A 19 -2.72 -10.08 -6.08
CA TRP A 19 -2.07 -8.87 -5.56
C TRP A 19 -0.61 -8.78 -5.98
N THR A 20 -0.21 -7.62 -6.51
CA THR A 20 1.20 -7.25 -6.72
C THR A 20 1.61 -6.24 -5.66
N GLN A 21 2.67 -6.53 -4.91
CA GLN A 21 3.15 -5.60 -3.89
C GLN A 21 3.77 -4.36 -4.54
N VAL A 22 3.34 -3.18 -4.09
CA VAL A 22 3.98 -1.90 -4.44
C VAL A 22 5.18 -1.70 -3.54
N THR A 23 6.35 -1.58 -4.15
CA THR A 23 7.61 -1.30 -3.45
C THR A 23 8.11 0.11 -3.78
N GLY A 24 9.03 0.63 -2.96
CA GLY A 24 9.63 1.96 -3.17
C GLY A 24 8.89 3.12 -2.49
N ALA A 25 7.74 2.88 -1.87
CA ALA A 25 7.12 3.86 -0.96
C ALA A 25 7.88 3.90 0.37
N THR A 26 8.10 5.09 0.92
CA THR A 26 8.56 5.24 2.31
C THR A 26 7.40 4.97 3.25
N ILE A 27 7.58 4.06 4.20
CA ILE A 27 6.59 3.70 5.23
C ILE A 27 7.14 4.12 6.59
N ALA A 28 6.34 4.83 7.38
CA ALA A 28 6.71 5.21 8.74
C ALA A 28 7.14 4.00 9.57
N GLY A 29 8.21 4.14 10.35
CA GLY A 29 8.79 3.10 11.18
C GLY A 29 9.05 3.56 12.61
N GLN A 30 9.55 2.65 13.44
CA GLN A 30 9.80 2.92 14.87
C GLN A 30 10.86 4.01 15.11
N ALA A 31 11.72 4.28 14.14
CA ALA A 31 12.74 5.33 14.24
C ALA A 31 12.20 6.74 13.95
N ASP A 32 10.99 6.84 13.38
CA ASP A 32 10.35 8.12 13.12
C ASP A 32 9.74 8.68 14.40
N ALA A 33 9.66 10.00 14.49
CA ALA A 33 9.06 10.66 15.65
C ALA A 33 7.55 10.36 15.74
N ASP A 34 7.05 10.26 16.97
CA ASP A 34 5.62 10.12 17.23
C ASP A 34 4.83 11.25 16.58
N ASP A 35 3.67 10.91 16.01
CA ASP A 35 2.75 11.82 15.31
C ASP A 35 3.35 12.59 14.12
N ALA A 36 4.55 12.22 13.65
CA ALA A 36 5.12 12.78 12.43
C ALA A 36 4.46 12.20 11.18
N TRP A 37 4.14 13.06 10.22
CA TRP A 37 3.67 12.64 8.89
C TRP A 37 4.86 12.36 7.98
N ILE A 38 5.08 11.09 7.67
CA ILE A 38 6.14 10.64 6.78
C ILE A 38 5.59 10.56 5.35
N ALA A 39 6.14 11.38 4.45
CA ALA A 39 5.73 11.36 3.06
C ALA A 39 6.16 10.05 2.39
N SER A 40 5.20 9.37 1.75
CA SER A 40 5.45 8.10 1.03
C SER A 40 6.24 8.30 -0.26
N GLY A 41 6.26 9.52 -0.79
CA GLY A 41 6.87 9.87 -2.07
C GLY A 41 5.92 9.61 -3.26
N SER A 42 6.44 9.82 -4.47
CA SER A 42 5.72 9.52 -5.72
C SER A 42 6.12 8.13 -6.23
N ILE A 43 5.13 7.25 -6.40
CA ILE A 43 5.34 5.88 -6.88
C ILE A 43 4.65 5.71 -8.23
N ALA A 44 5.39 5.26 -9.24
CA ALA A 44 4.84 4.95 -10.55
C ALA A 44 4.14 3.58 -10.53
N LEU A 45 2.81 3.56 -10.39
CA LEU A 45 2.02 2.33 -10.30
C LEU A 45 2.08 1.45 -11.55
N ALA A 46 2.36 2.04 -12.72
CA ALA A 46 2.54 1.29 -13.97
C ALA A 46 3.61 0.18 -13.88
N ASN A 47 4.61 0.34 -13.01
CA ASN A 47 5.65 -0.66 -12.78
C ASN A 47 5.14 -1.94 -12.08
N PHE A 48 3.96 -1.88 -11.47
CA PHE A 48 3.34 -2.97 -10.71
C PHE A 48 2.05 -3.50 -11.36
N LEU A 49 1.72 -2.97 -12.55
CA LEU A 49 0.57 -3.38 -13.35
C LEU A 49 1.05 -4.17 -14.57
N PRO A 50 0.18 -4.95 -15.23
CA PRO A 50 0.52 -5.58 -16.50
C PRO A 50 1.02 -4.53 -17.53
N PRO A 51 1.99 -4.87 -18.40
CA PRO A 51 2.47 -3.94 -19.42
C PRO A 51 1.33 -3.40 -20.30
N GLY A 52 1.22 -2.07 -20.40
CA GLY A 52 0.17 -1.42 -21.19
C GLY A 52 -1.23 -1.47 -20.59
N TYR A 53 -1.37 -1.84 -19.30
CA TYR A 53 -2.66 -1.88 -18.64
C TYR A 53 -3.34 -0.51 -18.57
N SER A 54 -4.61 -0.45 -18.97
CA SER A 54 -5.44 0.76 -19.00
C SER A 54 -6.80 0.59 -18.31
N GLY A 55 -6.99 -0.54 -17.60
CA GLY A 55 -8.23 -0.84 -16.88
C GLY A 55 -8.27 -0.29 -15.45
N ASN A 56 -9.33 -0.65 -14.74
CA ASN A 56 -9.48 -0.30 -13.33
C ASN A 56 -8.57 -1.17 -12.45
N PHE A 57 -7.89 -0.55 -11.51
CA PHE A 57 -7.14 -1.25 -10.47
C PHE A 57 -7.59 -0.77 -9.09
N VAL A 58 -7.27 -1.57 -8.08
CA VAL A 58 -7.51 -1.24 -6.67
C VAL A 58 -6.18 -1.23 -5.94
N ILE A 59 -6.01 -0.26 -5.05
CA ILE A 59 -4.87 -0.17 -4.13
C ILE A 59 -5.33 -0.65 -2.75
N ALA A 60 -4.58 -1.57 -2.15
CA ALA A 60 -4.82 -2.05 -0.80
C ALA A 60 -3.69 -1.67 0.15
N PHE A 61 -4.05 -1.21 1.34
CA PHE A 61 -3.15 -0.95 2.46
C PHE A 61 -3.30 -2.11 3.45
N LYS A 62 -2.29 -2.99 3.51
CA LYS A 62 -2.32 -4.19 4.34
C LYS A 62 -1.42 -4.00 5.56
N TYR A 63 -2.02 -3.90 6.73
CA TYR A 63 -1.31 -4.00 8.00
C TYR A 63 -1.29 -5.45 8.48
N GLN A 64 -0.09 -5.97 8.74
CA GLN A 64 0.10 -7.25 9.42
C GLN A 64 0.78 -6.99 10.75
N GLY A 65 0.03 -7.14 11.84
CA GLY A 65 0.54 -7.16 13.21
C GLY A 65 0.59 -8.58 13.75
N ASP A 66 1.26 -8.74 14.90
CA ASP A 66 1.24 -9.95 15.71
C ASP A 66 1.21 -9.55 17.20
N ALA A 67 1.25 -10.53 18.11
CA ALA A 67 1.19 -10.28 19.55
C ALA A 67 2.37 -9.46 20.10
N ALA A 68 3.52 -9.46 19.42
CA ALA A 68 4.70 -8.68 19.79
C ALA A 68 4.79 -7.35 19.02
N ASN A 69 4.17 -7.28 17.84
CA ASN A 69 4.24 -6.15 16.91
C ASN A 69 2.84 -5.54 16.69
N ALA A 70 2.22 -5.11 17.78
CA ALA A 70 0.98 -4.34 17.75
C ALA A 70 1.31 -2.84 17.73
N THR A 71 0.99 -2.17 16.63
CA THR A 71 1.11 -0.72 16.48
C THR A 71 -0.01 -0.18 15.62
N THR A 72 -0.16 1.13 15.55
CA THR A 72 -1.14 1.81 14.71
C THR A 72 -0.45 2.50 13.55
N PHE A 73 -1.01 2.35 12.35
CA PHE A 73 -0.65 3.15 11.20
C PHE A 73 -1.79 4.12 10.88
N ARG A 74 -1.43 5.38 10.59
CA ARG A 74 -2.36 6.39 10.08
C ARG A 74 -1.93 6.71 8.64
N VAL A 75 -2.87 6.68 7.72
CA VAL A 75 -2.63 6.97 6.31
C VAL A 75 -3.58 8.10 5.92
N ASP A 76 -3.03 9.15 5.31
CA ASP A 76 -3.81 10.32 4.88
C ASP A 76 -3.23 10.88 3.57
N ASN A 77 -3.98 11.77 2.91
CA ASN A 77 -3.63 12.44 1.66
C ASN A 77 -3.26 11.46 0.53
N ILE A 78 -4.01 10.37 0.41
CA ILE A 78 -3.84 9.40 -0.68
C ILE A 78 -4.24 10.06 -2.00
N GLN A 79 -3.28 10.24 -2.90
CA GLN A 79 -3.47 10.81 -4.23
C GLN A 79 -3.11 9.80 -5.31
N VAL A 80 -3.96 9.67 -6.33
CA VAL A 80 -3.76 8.83 -7.51
C VAL A 80 -4.01 9.73 -8.73
N ASN A 81 -3.01 9.85 -9.60
CA ASN A 81 -2.98 10.77 -10.74
C ASN A 81 -2.75 10.03 -12.04
#